data_AF-A0AAD9W4Q4-F1
#
_entry.id   AF-A0AAD9W4Q4-F1
#
_cell.length_a   1.000
_cell.length_b   1.000
_cell.length_c   1.000
_cell.angle_alpha   90.00
_cell.angle_beta   90.00
_cell.angle_gamma   90.00
#
_symmetry.space_group_name_H-M   'P 1'
#
loop_
_entity.id
_entity.type
_entity.pdbx_description
1 polymer ?
#
loop_
_entity_poly.entity_id
_entity_poly.type
_entity_poly.pdbx_seq_one_letter_code
_entity_poly.pdbx_strand_id
1 'polypeptide(L)'
;MAAELPNTLNKVLGHPDSWSEIELQSMLLQCISRLTSNLFLGPKFMEDPDWQYLSTQYVKDVNIASQRLNNLPPFVRPIAHWFLPECQKIRAQVNKARAMIGPEVDRRMEELRKHGGPRRRVLDSVDWFLASMKGKENIKFDIAVAEISLSMAAIHTTTRTTICLMRDLLAHPEYIQDLRDECVAVLKETGKLDKTTIFKMRKLDSVLRESMRTNPASVCKSKTTCFFF
;
A
#
# COMPACT_ATOMS: atom_id res chain seq x y z
N MET A 1 -1.73 11.31 -6.70
CA MET A 1 -2.07 10.93 -5.32
C MET A 1 -2.89 12.00 -4.60
N ALA A 2 -2.36 13.20 -4.32
CA ALA A 2 -3.11 14.24 -3.60
C ALA A 2 -4.45 14.64 -4.26
N ALA A 3 -4.47 14.75 -5.59
CA ALA A 3 -5.68 15.08 -6.35
C ALA A 3 -6.76 13.98 -6.33
N GLU A 4 -6.35 12.71 -6.18
CA GLU A 4 -7.27 11.55 -6.21
C GLU A 4 -7.80 11.16 -4.83
N LEU A 5 -7.19 11.70 -3.77
CA LEU A 5 -7.55 11.37 -2.39
C LEU A 5 -9.01 11.75 -2.07
N PRO A 6 -9.52 12.95 -2.38
CA PRO A 6 -10.92 13.30 -2.12
C PRO A 6 -11.90 12.37 -2.83
N ASN A 7 -11.63 12.05 -4.11
CA ASN A 7 -12.47 11.13 -4.90
C ASN A 7 -12.48 9.73 -4.29
N THR A 8 -11.30 9.25 -3.86
CA THR A 8 -11.16 7.94 -3.22
C THR A 8 -11.90 7.89 -1.89
N LEU A 9 -11.76 8.92 -1.05
CA LEU A 9 -12.45 9.01 0.23
C LEU A 9 -13.96 9.02 0.04
N ASN A 10 -14.48 9.84 -0.87
CA ASN A 10 -15.91 9.90 -1.19
C ASN A 10 -16.43 8.54 -1.69
N LYS A 11 -15.63 7.81 -2.48
CA LYS A 11 -15.99 6.48 -2.98
C LYS A 11 -16.04 5.42 -1.89
N VAL A 12 -15.20 5.51 -0.86
CA VAL A 12 -15.15 4.50 0.23
C VAL A 12 -16.12 4.83 1.36
N LEU A 13 -16.19 6.10 1.76
CA LEU A 13 -17.03 6.55 2.87
C LEU A 13 -18.46 6.89 2.43
N GLY A 14 -18.69 7.16 1.14
CA GLY A 14 -19.96 7.67 0.63
C GLY A 14 -20.25 9.09 1.14
N HIS A 15 -21.54 9.45 1.10
CA HIS A 15 -22.08 10.68 1.66
C HIS A 15 -23.14 10.34 2.70
N PRO A 16 -22.75 9.96 3.93
CA PRO A 16 -23.71 9.67 4.96
C PRO A 16 -24.33 10.98 5.48
N ASP A 17 -25.66 11.08 5.45
CA ASP A 17 -26.40 12.24 5.97
C ASP A 17 -26.42 12.28 7.52
N SER A 18 -25.97 11.21 8.17
CA SER A 18 -25.94 11.06 9.64
C SER A 18 -24.67 10.36 10.10
N TRP A 19 -24.38 10.42 11.40
CA TRP A 19 -23.27 9.70 12.01
C TRP A 19 -23.35 8.20 11.70
N SER A 20 -22.24 7.63 11.24
CA SER A 20 -22.13 6.20 10.93
C SER A 20 -20.86 5.62 11.55
N GLU A 21 -20.97 4.39 12.02
CA GLU A 21 -19.83 3.61 12.48
C GLU A 21 -19.05 3.08 11.28
N ILE A 22 -17.73 3.22 11.32
CA ILE A 22 -16.84 2.73 10.27
C ILE A 22 -15.76 1.83 10.85
N GLU A 23 -15.48 0.73 10.16
CA GLU A 23 -14.30 -0.07 10.45
C GLU A 23 -13.06 0.62 9.86
N LEU A 24 -12.34 1.37 10.69
CA LEU A 24 -11.21 2.20 10.28
C LEU A 24 -10.16 1.42 9.47
N GLN A 25 -9.84 0.19 9.87
CA GLN A 25 -8.85 -0.63 9.17
C GLN A 25 -9.29 -0.98 7.74
N SER A 26 -10.52 -1.46 7.56
CA SER A 26 -11.09 -1.79 6.25
C SER A 26 -11.15 -0.56 5.35
N MET A 27 -11.61 0.57 5.88
CA MET A 27 -11.66 1.85 5.16
C MET A 27 -10.27 2.28 4.68
N LEU A 28 -9.27 2.27 5.57
CA LEU A 28 -7.90 2.66 5.23
C LEU A 28 -7.26 1.72 4.20
N LEU A 29 -7.43 0.40 4.35
CA LEU A 29 -6.94 -0.58 3.37
C LEU A 29 -7.50 -0.29 1.97
N GLN A 30 -8.79 -0.02 1.88
CA GLN A 30 -9.47 0.29 0.62
C GLN A 30 -9.00 1.61 -0.01
N CYS A 31 -8.82 2.66 0.79
CA CYS A 31 -8.34 3.94 0.31
C CYS A 31 -6.87 3.86 -0.13
N ILE A 32 -6.01 3.32 0.73
CA ILE A 32 -4.57 3.24 0.50
C ILE A 32 -4.26 2.29 -0.65
N SER A 33 -4.94 1.15 -0.77
CA SER A 33 -4.73 0.21 -1.88
C SER A 33 -4.98 0.87 -3.24
N ARG A 34 -6.07 1.64 -3.37
CA ARG A 34 -6.40 2.37 -4.60
C ARG A 34 -5.34 3.42 -4.94
N LEU A 35 -4.96 4.23 -3.97
CA LEU A 35 -3.95 5.29 -4.15
C LEU A 35 -2.56 4.73 -4.47
N THR A 36 -2.16 3.65 -3.81
CA THR A 36 -0.90 2.94 -4.06
C THR A 36 -0.90 2.32 -5.45
N SER A 37 -2.01 1.69 -5.86
CA SER A 37 -2.14 1.10 -7.20
C SER A 37 -2.03 2.15 -8.29
N ASN A 38 -2.64 3.33 -8.09
CA ASN A 38 -2.48 4.44 -9.02
C ASN A 38 -1.05 4.95 -9.09
N LEU A 39 -0.36 5.03 -7.95
CA LEU A 39 1.03 5.47 -7.88
C LEU A 39 1.98 4.49 -8.61
N PHE A 40 1.79 3.19 -8.42
CA PHE A 40 2.74 2.19 -8.89
C PHE A 40 2.45 1.67 -10.30
N LEU A 41 1.18 1.58 -10.69
CA LEU A 41 0.76 0.98 -11.97
C LEU A 41 -0.11 1.89 -12.83
N GLY A 42 -0.58 3.00 -12.27
CA GLY A 42 -1.42 3.99 -12.94
C GLY A 42 -2.92 3.79 -12.72
N PRO A 43 -3.75 4.67 -13.32
CA PRO A 43 -5.17 4.80 -12.99
C PRO A 43 -6.00 3.57 -13.36
N LYS A 44 -5.57 2.79 -14.34
CA LYS A 44 -6.24 1.53 -14.73
C LYS A 44 -6.34 0.55 -13.56
N PHE A 45 -5.27 0.42 -12.77
CA PHE A 45 -5.20 -0.53 -11.65
C PHE A 45 -5.85 -0.01 -10.37
N MET A 46 -6.05 1.30 -10.26
CA MET A 46 -6.82 1.91 -9.16
C MET A 46 -8.28 1.43 -9.15
N GLU A 47 -8.85 1.26 -10.33
CA GLU A 47 -10.26 0.91 -10.53
C GLU A 47 -10.48 -0.60 -10.73
N ASP A 48 -9.42 -1.37 -10.91
CA ASP A 48 -9.49 -2.82 -11.14
C ASP A 48 -9.78 -3.58 -9.82
N PRO A 49 -10.99 -4.14 -9.63
CA PRO A 49 -11.34 -4.82 -8.39
C PRO A 49 -10.51 -6.08 -8.14
N ASP A 50 -10.05 -6.75 -9.20
CA ASP A 50 -9.22 -7.95 -9.09
C ASP A 50 -7.82 -7.59 -8.57
N TRP A 51 -7.26 -6.48 -9.03
CA TRP A 51 -6.00 -5.96 -8.51
C TRP A 51 -6.13 -5.51 -7.06
N GLN A 52 -7.18 -4.77 -6.71
CA GLN A 52 -7.42 -4.32 -5.33
C GLN A 52 -7.60 -5.49 -4.35
N TYR A 53 -8.27 -6.55 -4.78
CA TYR A 53 -8.39 -7.76 -3.98
C TYR A 53 -7.04 -8.46 -3.82
N LEU A 54 -6.29 -8.58 -4.92
CA LEU A 54 -4.99 -9.25 -4.92
C LEU A 54 -3.97 -8.53 -4.03
N SER A 55 -3.83 -7.20 -4.16
CA SER A 55 -2.87 -6.39 -3.40
C SER A 55 -3.13 -6.39 -1.88
N THR A 56 -4.38 -6.57 -1.46
CA THR A 56 -4.78 -6.55 -0.04
C THR A 56 -4.82 -7.95 0.60
N GLN A 57 -5.18 -9.00 -0.14
CA GLN A 57 -5.30 -10.35 0.42
C GLN A 57 -4.01 -11.18 0.32
N TYR A 58 -3.13 -10.90 -0.64
CA TYR A 58 -1.91 -11.68 -0.86
C TYR A 58 -1.08 -11.87 0.42
N VAL A 59 -0.98 -10.82 1.24
CA VAL A 59 -0.22 -10.84 2.50
C VAL A 59 -0.79 -11.83 3.50
N LYS A 60 -2.12 -11.87 3.61
CA LYS A 60 -2.80 -12.78 4.54
C LYS A 60 -2.55 -14.22 4.11
N ASP A 61 -2.68 -14.50 2.81
CA ASP A 61 -2.47 -15.83 2.26
C ASP A 61 -1.00 -16.28 2.39
N VAL A 62 -0.04 -15.38 2.14
CA VAL A 62 1.39 -15.62 2.36
C VAL A 62 1.69 -15.93 3.82
N ASN A 63 1.13 -15.18 4.76
CA ASN A 63 1.32 -15.44 6.18
C ASN A 63 0.75 -16.80 6.60
N ILE A 64 -0.46 -17.14 6.14
CA ILE A 64 -1.08 -18.44 6.44
C ILE A 64 -0.23 -19.58 5.88
N ALA A 65 0.20 -19.49 4.61
CA ALA A 65 1.03 -20.54 4.01
C ALA A 65 2.41 -20.64 4.68
N SER A 66 3.02 -19.51 5.06
CA SER A 66 4.28 -19.48 5.80
C SER A 66 4.15 -20.16 7.16
N GLN A 67 3.10 -19.86 7.92
CA GLN A 67 2.82 -20.54 9.19
C GLN A 67 2.63 -22.05 9.02
N ARG A 68 1.85 -22.46 8.02
CA ARG A 68 1.65 -23.88 7.69
C ARG A 68 2.95 -24.59 7.35
N LEU A 69 3.79 -23.99 6.51
CA LEU A 69 5.09 -24.56 6.13
C LEU A 69 6.07 -24.59 7.30
N ASN A 70 6.07 -23.57 8.16
CA ASN A 70 6.97 -23.49 9.32
C ASN A 70 6.64 -24.55 10.38
N ASN A 71 5.37 -24.95 10.50
CA ASN A 71 4.94 -26.05 11.37
C ASN A 71 5.39 -27.43 10.87
N LEU A 72 5.87 -27.55 9.63
CA LEU A 72 6.38 -28.80 9.07
C LEU A 72 7.91 -28.90 9.27
N PRO A 73 8.44 -30.13 9.49
CA PRO A 73 9.88 -30.36 9.52
C PRO A 73 10.55 -29.89 8.21
N PRO A 74 11.76 -29.29 8.26
CA PRO A 74 12.42 -28.70 7.09
C PRO A 74 12.52 -29.62 5.86
N PHE A 75 12.72 -30.92 6.07
CA PHE A 75 12.85 -31.91 4.98
C PHE A 75 11.52 -32.25 4.29
N VAL A 76 10.37 -32.00 4.93
CA VAL A 76 9.03 -32.24 4.35
C VAL A 76 8.58 -31.06 3.50
N ARG A 77 9.07 -29.85 3.80
CA ARG A 77 8.66 -28.59 3.14
C ARG A 77 8.78 -28.63 1.60
N PRO A 78 9.87 -29.16 0.98
CA PRO A 78 10.02 -29.22 -0.47
C PRO A 78 8.94 -30.04 -1.18
N ILE A 79 8.33 -31.00 -0.50
CA ILE A 79 7.27 -31.84 -1.06
C ILE A 79 5.91 -31.27 -0.69
N ALA A 80 5.71 -30.93 0.59
CA ALA A 80 4.43 -30.44 1.09
C ALA A 80 3.95 -29.17 0.40
N HIS A 81 4.85 -28.25 0.02
CA HIS A 81 4.43 -27.00 -0.65
C HIS A 81 3.72 -27.23 -1.99
N TRP A 82 3.88 -28.40 -2.62
CA TRP A 82 3.15 -28.75 -3.85
C TRP A 82 1.69 -29.13 -3.56
N PHE A 83 1.44 -29.81 -2.44
CA PHE A 83 0.13 -30.33 -2.06
C PHE A 83 -0.67 -29.41 -1.14
N LEU A 84 -0.01 -28.48 -0.44
CA LEU A 84 -0.69 -27.54 0.44
C LEU A 84 -1.56 -26.56 -0.37
N PRO A 85 -2.88 -26.49 -0.11
CA PRO A 85 -3.78 -25.62 -0.84
C PRO A 85 -3.41 -24.14 -0.66
N GLU A 86 -2.86 -23.75 0.50
CA GLU A 86 -2.42 -22.38 0.75
C GLU A 86 -1.23 -21.98 -0.15
N CYS A 87 -0.28 -22.90 -0.37
CA CYS A 87 0.83 -22.67 -1.29
C CYS A 87 0.37 -22.66 -2.77
N GLN A 88 -0.62 -23.49 -3.12
CA GLN A 88 -1.23 -23.48 -4.45
C GLN A 88 -1.95 -22.15 -4.71
N LYS A 89 -2.70 -21.66 -3.72
CA LYS A 89 -3.41 -20.37 -3.78
C LYS A 89 -2.45 -19.20 -4.05
N ILE A 90 -1.32 -19.14 -3.34
CA ILE A 90 -0.30 -18.10 -3.57
C ILE A 90 0.27 -18.18 -4.99
N ARG A 91 0.57 -19.38 -5.50
CA ARG A 91 1.04 -19.54 -6.88
C ARG A 91 0.00 -19.08 -7.90
N ALA A 92 -1.29 -19.37 -7.66
CA ALA A 92 -2.38 -18.89 -8.50
C ALA A 92 -2.51 -17.36 -8.46
N GLN A 93 -2.37 -16.74 -7.28
CA GLN A 93 -2.36 -15.29 -7.11
C GLN A 93 -1.20 -14.63 -7.85
N VAL A 94 0.01 -15.18 -7.76
CA VAL A 94 1.17 -14.70 -8.51
C VAL A 94 0.95 -14.84 -10.02
N ASN A 95 0.38 -15.96 -10.49
CA ASN A 95 0.06 -16.13 -11.90
C ASN A 95 -1.01 -15.12 -12.38
N LYS A 96 -2.00 -14.82 -11.55
CA LYS A 96 -2.98 -13.76 -11.83
C LYS A 96 -2.30 -12.39 -11.91
N ALA A 97 -1.38 -12.09 -10.99
CA ALA A 97 -0.58 -10.85 -11.01
C ALA A 97 0.21 -10.73 -12.33
N ARG A 98 0.88 -11.81 -12.75
CA ARG A 98 1.61 -11.89 -14.02
C ARG A 98 0.70 -11.63 -15.21
N ALA A 99 -0.49 -12.22 -15.23
CA ALA A 99 -1.45 -12.02 -16.32
C ALA A 99 -1.97 -10.56 -16.39
N MET A 100 -2.15 -9.90 -15.25
CA MET A 100 -2.63 -8.51 -15.20
C MET A 100 -1.56 -7.49 -15.55
N ILE A 101 -0.34 -7.64 -15.01
CA ILE A 101 0.77 -6.70 -15.19
C ILE A 101 1.58 -6.99 -16.45
N GLY A 102 1.69 -8.26 -16.85
CA GLY A 102 2.51 -8.73 -17.97
C GLY A 102 2.33 -7.92 -19.26
N PRO A 103 1.09 -7.71 -19.75
CA PRO A 103 0.87 -6.91 -20.95
C PRO A 103 1.40 -5.49 -20.85
N GLU A 104 1.31 -4.85 -19.69
CA GLU A 104 1.82 -3.49 -19.49
C GLU A 104 3.34 -3.46 -19.38
N VAL A 105 3.96 -4.48 -18.77
CA VAL A 105 5.41 -4.66 -18.72
C VAL A 105 5.97 -4.88 -20.13
N ASP A 106 5.37 -5.77 -20.91
CA ASP A 106 5.81 -6.09 -22.27
C ASP A 106 5.71 -4.86 -23.17
N ARG A 107 4.60 -4.12 -23.08
CA ARG A 107 4.39 -2.86 -23.80
C ARG A 107 5.49 -1.84 -23.50
N ARG A 108 5.87 -1.67 -22.23
CA ARG A 108 6.91 -0.72 -21.79
C ARG A 108 8.31 -1.17 -22.14
N MET A 109 8.58 -2.48 -22.07
CA MET A 109 9.85 -3.04 -22.50
C MET A 109 10.08 -2.78 -24.00
N GLU A 110 9.02 -2.90 -24.81
CA GLU A 110 9.09 -2.58 -26.23
C GLU A 110 9.28 -1.08 -26.49
N GLU A 111 8.62 -0.20 -25.73
CA GLU A 111 8.85 1.24 -25.77
C GLU A 111 10.32 1.60 -25.45
N LEU A 112 10.89 0.93 -24.44
CA LEU A 112 12.28 1.13 -24.04
C LEU A 112 13.26 0.69 -25.15
N ARG A 113 12.98 -0.44 -25.82
CA ARG A 113 13.77 -0.92 -26.97
C ARG A 113 13.71 0.03 -28.16
N LYS A 114 12.52 0.56 -28.48
CA LYS A 114 12.32 1.44 -29.65
C LYS A 114 12.83 2.86 -29.44
N HIS A 115 12.75 3.39 -28.23
CA HIS A 115 12.99 4.82 -27.96
C HIS A 115 14.18 5.09 -27.03
N GLY A 116 14.83 4.05 -26.49
CA GLY A 116 15.98 4.20 -25.61
C GLY A 116 15.65 4.74 -24.21
N GLY A 117 14.37 5.00 -23.91
CA GLY A 117 13.93 5.51 -22.62
C GLY A 117 12.41 5.56 -22.47
N PRO A 118 11.90 5.66 -21.23
CA PRO A 118 10.48 5.88 -20.98
C PRO A 118 10.04 7.24 -21.51
N ARG A 119 8.92 7.27 -22.25
CA ARG A 119 8.33 8.52 -22.79
C ARG A 119 7.57 9.33 -21.73
N ARG A 120 7.38 8.77 -20.54
CA ARG A 120 6.53 9.35 -19.50
C ARG A 120 7.35 10.29 -18.61
N ARG A 121 6.72 11.41 -18.24
CA ARG A 121 7.32 12.41 -17.32
C ARG A 121 7.36 11.94 -15.87
N VAL A 122 6.43 11.08 -15.48
CA VAL A 122 6.37 10.49 -14.13
C VAL A 122 6.66 9.01 -14.27
N LEU A 123 7.76 8.58 -13.66
CA LEU A 123 8.15 7.18 -13.59
C LEU A 123 7.40 6.52 -12.45
N ASP A 124 6.93 5.31 -12.70
CA ASP A 124 6.29 4.47 -11.69
C ASP A 124 7.19 3.29 -11.29
N SER A 125 6.63 2.37 -10.49
CA SER A 125 7.34 1.20 -9.97
C SER A 125 7.89 0.29 -11.07
N VAL A 126 7.14 0.09 -12.15
CA VAL A 126 7.50 -0.78 -13.27
C VAL A 126 8.66 -0.17 -14.03
N ASP A 127 8.63 1.14 -14.27
CA ASP A 127 9.74 1.85 -14.90
C ASP A 127 11.01 1.77 -14.03
N TRP A 128 10.85 1.85 -12.71
CA TRP A 128 11.95 1.69 -11.76
C TRP A 128 12.54 0.27 -11.77
N PHE A 129 11.70 -0.77 -11.84
CA PHE A 129 12.16 -2.14 -11.98
C PHE A 129 12.90 -2.37 -13.30
N LEU A 130 12.36 -1.89 -14.42
CA LEU A 130 12.99 -1.98 -15.74
C LEU A 130 14.35 -1.27 -15.77
N ALA A 131 14.44 -0.07 -15.19
CA ALA A 131 15.70 0.65 -15.07
C ALA A 131 16.72 -0.10 -14.20
N SER A 132 16.27 -0.74 -13.11
CA SER A 132 17.12 -1.50 -12.17
C SER A 132 17.66 -2.80 -12.77
N MET A 133 17.02 -3.33 -13.81
CA MET A 133 17.45 -4.51 -14.56
C MET A 133 18.42 -4.20 -15.72
N LYS A 134 18.58 -2.93 -16.10
CA LYS A 134 19.49 -2.54 -17.18
C LYS A 134 20.91 -3.01 -16.85
N GLY A 135 21.50 -3.83 -17.73
CA GLY A 135 22.84 -4.42 -17.53
C GLY A 135 22.89 -5.67 -16.64
N LYS A 136 21.73 -6.23 -16.24
CA LYS A 136 21.62 -7.45 -15.40
C LYS A 136 20.85 -8.56 -16.11
N GLU A 137 21.18 -8.83 -17.37
CA GLU A 137 20.46 -9.78 -18.23
C GLU A 137 20.47 -11.23 -17.70
N ASN A 138 21.44 -11.58 -16.86
CA ASN A 138 21.56 -12.92 -16.27
C ASN A 138 20.66 -13.15 -15.05
N ILE A 139 19.97 -12.12 -14.53
CA ILE A 139 19.13 -12.25 -13.33
C ILE A 139 17.68 -12.42 -13.76
N LYS A 140 17.09 -13.58 -13.42
CA LYS A 140 15.64 -13.79 -13.54
C LYS A 140 14.94 -12.95 -12.47
N PHE A 141 14.43 -11.78 -12.87
CA PHE A 141 13.65 -10.91 -12.01
C PHE A 141 12.19 -10.91 -12.46
N ASP A 142 11.31 -11.34 -11.56
CA ASP A 142 9.88 -11.36 -11.82
C ASP A 142 9.25 -10.05 -11.34
N ILE A 143 8.98 -9.15 -12.30
CA ILE A 143 8.36 -7.85 -12.01
C ILE A 143 7.01 -8.02 -11.32
N ALA A 144 6.20 -9.02 -11.67
CA ALA A 144 4.89 -9.19 -11.07
C ALA A 144 4.98 -9.59 -9.59
N VAL A 145 5.93 -10.46 -9.24
CA VAL A 145 6.21 -10.83 -7.84
C VAL A 145 6.78 -9.64 -7.06
N ALA A 146 7.68 -8.87 -7.66
CA ALA A 146 8.23 -7.68 -7.03
C ALA A 146 7.13 -6.63 -6.79
N GLU A 147 6.26 -6.43 -7.77
CA GLU A 147 5.19 -5.44 -7.73
C GLU A 147 4.11 -5.75 -6.71
N ILE A 148 3.60 -6.99 -6.69
CA ILE A 148 2.61 -7.41 -5.69
C ILE A 148 3.19 -7.29 -4.28
N SER A 149 4.47 -7.61 -4.09
CA SER A 149 5.16 -7.52 -2.81
C SER A 149 5.37 -6.06 -2.37
N LEU A 150 5.76 -5.19 -3.31
CA LEU A 150 5.92 -3.75 -3.06
C LEU A 150 4.58 -3.09 -2.71
N SER A 151 3.54 -3.39 -3.48
CA SER A 151 2.17 -2.94 -3.22
C SER A 151 1.70 -3.36 -1.82
N MET A 152 1.88 -4.64 -1.47
CA MET A 152 1.58 -5.17 -0.13
C MET A 152 2.32 -4.38 0.96
N ALA A 153 3.64 -4.17 0.79
CA ALA A 153 4.47 -3.56 1.81
C ALA A 153 4.03 -2.11 2.06
N ALA A 154 3.75 -1.36 1.00
CA ALA A 154 3.24 0.00 1.07
C ALA A 154 1.85 0.05 1.76
N ILE A 155 0.90 -0.79 1.33
CA ILE A 155 -0.48 -0.73 1.81
C ILE A 155 -0.56 -1.03 3.31
N HIS A 156 0.04 -2.12 3.76
CA HIS A 156 -0.10 -2.55 5.15
C HIS A 156 0.67 -1.68 6.14
N THR A 157 1.88 -1.23 5.77
CA THR A 157 2.67 -0.37 6.64
C THR A 157 2.01 0.99 6.80
N THR A 158 1.57 1.63 5.71
CA THR A 158 0.86 2.91 5.77
C THR A 158 -0.45 2.78 6.55
N THR A 159 -1.26 1.75 6.29
CA THR A 159 -2.51 1.52 7.03
C THR A 159 -2.25 1.44 8.53
N ARG A 160 -1.26 0.62 8.93
CA ARG A 160 -0.93 0.43 10.34
C ARG A 160 -0.43 1.73 10.98
N THR A 161 0.46 2.46 10.30
CA THR A 161 0.96 3.74 10.80
C THR A 161 -0.18 4.74 10.98
N THR A 162 -1.12 4.83 10.03
CA THR A 162 -2.28 5.72 10.16
C THR A 162 -3.19 5.33 11.32
N ILE A 163 -3.47 4.03 11.53
CA ILE A 163 -4.26 3.57 12.67
C ILE A 163 -3.58 3.93 14.00
N CYS A 164 -2.26 3.69 14.10
CA CYS A 164 -1.51 4.01 15.32
C CYS A 164 -1.54 5.51 15.59
N LEU A 165 -1.30 6.33 14.57
CA LEU A 165 -1.37 7.78 14.67
C LEU A 165 -2.75 8.25 15.14
N MET A 166 -3.83 7.74 14.54
CA MET A 166 -5.19 8.10 14.94
C MET A 166 -5.48 7.71 16.39
N ARG A 167 -5.05 6.51 16.80
CA ARG A 167 -5.21 6.07 18.19
C ARG A 167 -4.46 6.98 19.17
N ASP A 168 -3.22 7.34 18.86
CA ASP A 168 -2.40 8.20 19.73
C ASP A 168 -3.01 9.61 19.81
N LEU A 169 -3.54 10.14 18.71
CA LEU A 169 -4.24 11.43 18.70
C LEU A 169 -5.54 11.40 19.51
N LEU A 170 -6.29 10.30 19.46
CA LEU A 170 -7.51 10.13 20.28
C LEU A 170 -7.19 9.99 21.77
N ALA A 171 -6.02 9.46 22.12
CA ALA A 171 -5.54 9.41 23.50
C ALA A 171 -5.03 10.76 24.01
N HIS A 172 -4.60 11.64 23.11
CA HIS A 172 -4.05 12.98 23.40
C HIS A 172 -4.77 14.08 22.60
N PRO A 173 -6.06 14.33 22.88
CA PRO A 173 -6.87 15.27 22.11
C PRO A 173 -6.36 16.72 22.16
N GLU A 174 -5.54 17.08 23.15
CA GLU A 174 -4.91 18.38 23.31
C GLU A 174 -4.07 18.81 22.09
N TYR A 175 -3.53 17.85 21.32
CA TYR A 175 -2.74 18.14 20.12
C TYR A 175 -3.57 18.32 18.86
N ILE A 176 -4.84 17.88 18.84
CA ILE A 176 -5.65 17.82 17.61
C ILE A 176 -5.90 19.21 17.03
N GLN A 177 -6.27 20.18 17.88
CA GLN A 177 -6.58 21.54 17.42
C GLN A 177 -5.33 22.22 16.84
N ASP A 178 -4.21 22.09 17.56
CA ASP A 178 -2.91 22.62 17.15
C ASP A 178 -2.42 22.09 15.80
N LEU A 179 -2.65 20.81 15.53
CA LEU A 179 -2.33 20.17 14.24
C LEU A 179 -3.27 20.62 13.13
N ARG A 180 -4.57 20.80 13.44
CA ARG A 180 -5.56 21.31 12.48
C ARG A 180 -5.21 22.74 12.07
N ASP A 181 -4.84 23.58 13.03
CA ASP A 181 -4.47 24.97 12.78
C ASP A 181 -3.20 25.07 11.92
N GLU A 182 -2.19 24.24 12.20
CA GLU A 182 -1.01 24.13 11.33
C GLU A 182 -1.39 23.71 9.90
N CYS A 183 -2.19 22.64 9.75
CA CYS A 183 -2.63 22.17 8.44
C CYS A 183 -3.36 23.25 7.65
N VAL A 184 -4.30 23.96 8.28
CA VAL A 184 -5.09 25.03 7.65
C VAL A 184 -4.21 26.22 7.28
N ALA A 185 -3.30 26.65 8.17
CA ALA A 185 -2.40 27.76 7.90
C ALA A 185 -1.48 27.48 6.70
N VAL A 186 -0.86 26.29 6.68
CA VAL A 186 0.04 25.86 5.60
C VAL A 186 -0.71 25.70 4.28
N LEU A 187 -1.92 25.12 4.28
CA LEU A 187 -2.74 25.00 3.08
C LEU A 187 -3.21 26.35 2.53
N LYS A 188 -3.53 27.32 3.40
CA LYS A 188 -3.86 28.69 2.98
C LYS A 188 -2.67 29.40 2.33
N GLU A 189 -1.46 29.14 2.80
CA GLU A 189 -0.24 29.73 2.25
C GLU A 189 0.10 29.19 0.86
N THR A 190 0.02 27.87 0.66
CA THR A 190 0.48 27.24 -0.59
C THR A 190 -0.62 27.02 -1.63
N GLY A 191 -1.89 27.01 -1.21
CA GLY A 191 -3.07 26.85 -2.08
C GLY A 191 -3.24 25.46 -2.70
N LYS A 192 -2.29 24.53 -2.50
CA LYS A 192 -2.34 23.15 -3.03
C LYS A 192 -1.57 22.19 -2.14
N LEU A 193 -1.99 20.93 -2.10
CA LEU A 193 -1.27 19.87 -1.41
C LEU A 193 -0.18 19.29 -2.33
N ASP A 194 1.03 19.85 -2.24
CA ASP A 194 2.23 19.36 -2.93
C ASP A 194 3.33 18.95 -1.95
N LYS A 195 4.47 18.47 -2.48
CA LYS A 195 5.58 17.99 -1.66
C LYS A 195 6.11 19.08 -0.72
N THR A 196 6.25 20.31 -1.21
CA THR A 196 6.78 21.44 -0.42
C THR A 196 5.82 21.83 0.69
N THR A 197 4.50 21.77 0.44
CA THR A 197 3.46 21.99 1.46
C THR A 197 3.56 20.98 2.60
N ILE A 198 3.73 19.70 2.27
CA ILE A 198 3.86 18.63 3.29
C ILE A 198 5.10 18.86 4.15
N PHE A 199 6.23 19.29 3.57
CA PHE A 199 7.46 19.59 4.33
C PHE A 199 7.32 20.77 5.31
N LYS A 200 6.31 21.64 5.14
CA LYS A 200 6.06 22.76 6.05
C LYS A 200 5.25 22.35 7.30
N MET A 201 4.59 21.19 7.30
CA MET A 201 3.77 20.69 8.42
C MET A 201 4.66 20.04 9.49
N ARG A 202 5.40 20.85 10.25
CA ARG A 202 6.43 20.39 11.20
C ARG A 202 5.84 19.72 12.43
N LYS A 203 4.72 20.24 12.97
CA LYS A 203 4.05 19.62 14.13
C LYS A 203 3.50 18.26 13.73
N LEU A 204 2.85 18.16 12.56
CA LEU A 204 2.35 16.87 12.05
C LEU A 204 3.48 15.85 11.86
N ASP A 205 4.61 16.24 11.26
CA ASP A 205 5.77 15.36 11.12
C ASP A 205 6.33 14.92 12.49
N SER A 206 6.38 15.82 13.47
CA SER A 206 6.81 15.50 14.84
C SER A 206 5.90 14.46 15.50
N VAL A 207 4.58 14.64 15.44
CA VAL A 207 3.62 13.71 16.04
C VAL A 207 3.67 12.35 15.33
N LEU A 208 3.80 12.34 14.00
CA LEU A 208 3.95 11.10 13.24
C LEU A 208 5.21 10.33 13.66
N ARG A 209 6.35 11.02 13.81
CA ARG A 209 7.59 10.39 14.28
C ARG A 209 7.46 9.84 15.69
N GLU A 210 6.81 10.58 16.59
CA GLU A 210 6.60 10.13 17.96
C GLU A 210 5.68 8.90 18.01
N SER A 211 4.60 8.89 17.23
CA SER A 211 3.73 7.72 17.09
C SER A 211 4.47 6.49 16.55
N MET A 212 5.37 6.66 15.57
CA MET A 212 6.20 5.56 15.08
C MET A 212 7.23 5.08 16.12
N ARG A 213 7.75 5.99 16.96
CA ARG A 213 8.69 5.68 18.05
C ARG A 213 8.02 4.84 19.14
N THR A 214 6.78 5.16 19.50
CA THR A 214 6.01 4.46 20.54
C THR A 214 5.36 3.17 20.02
N ASN A 215 5.07 3.09 18.72
CA ASN A 215 4.44 1.93 18.09
C ASN A 215 5.38 1.21 17.10
N PRO A 216 6.53 0.65 17.53
CA PRO A 216 7.44 -0.01 16.62
C PRO A 216 6.75 -1.18 15.89
N ALA A 217 7.11 -1.37 14.61
CA ALA A 217 6.52 -2.39 13.74
C ALA A 217 6.59 -3.82 14.33
N SER A 218 7.54 -4.08 15.22
CA SER A 218 7.72 -5.35 15.93
C SER A 218 6.74 -5.60 17.11
N VAL A 219 6.04 -4.59 17.64
CA VAL A 219 5.38 -4.71 18.97
C VAL A 219 3.86 -4.42 19.00
N CYS A 220 3.26 -3.83 17.96
CA CYS A 220 1.84 -3.42 18.07
C CYS A 220 0.88 -4.63 18.08
N LYS A 221 0.23 -4.83 19.23
CA LYS A 221 -0.81 -5.86 19.44
C LYS A 221 -2.06 -5.52 18.61
N SER A 222 -2.48 -6.47 17.77
CA SER A 222 -3.62 -6.36 16.83
C SER A 222 -5.01 -6.45 17.49
N LYS A 223 -5.15 -6.34 18.81
CA LYS A 223 -6.43 -6.54 19.49
C LYS A 223 -6.69 -5.46 20.51
N THR A 224 -7.32 -4.37 20.07
CA THR A 224 -8.16 -3.56 20.95
C THR A 224 -9.38 -3.15 20.16
N THR A 225 -10.44 -3.95 20.27
CA THR A 225 -11.80 -3.55 19.92
C THR A 225 -12.17 -2.42 20.88
N CYS A 226 -12.14 -1.17 20.44
CA CYS A 226 -12.73 -0.07 21.22
C CYS A 226 -14.24 -0.15 21.03
N PHE A 227 -14.93 -0.65 22.04
CA PHE A 227 -16.36 -0.39 22.21
C PHE A 227 -16.51 1.05 22.69
N PHE A 228 -17.15 1.90 21.89
CA PHE A 228 -17.69 3.16 22.37
C PHE A 228 -19.13 2.90 22.84
N PHE A 229 -19.43 3.25 24.09
CA PHE A 229 -20.79 3.43 24.59
C PHE A 229 -21.25 4.86 24.29
#